data_AF-A0A1S3H402-F1
#
_entry.id   AF-A0A1S3H402-F1
#
_cell.length_a   1.000
_cell.length_b   1.000
_cell.length_c   1.000
_cell.angle_alpha   90.00
_cell.angle_beta   90.00
_cell.angle_gamma   90.00
#
_symmetry.space_group_name_H-M   'P 1'
#
loop_
_entity.id
_entity.type
_entity.pdbx_description
1 polymer ?
#
loop_
_entity_poly.entity_id
_entity_poly.type
_entity_poly.pdbx_seq_one_letter_code
_entity_poly.pdbx_strand_id
1 'polypeptide(L)'
;MAETENMMNSQQKEVQEIFSPTGSQINETAPNVTEAPIPPPVLKIGTLMLNPVPNSFKMDKNMSVSCEDGMEVRGTTCVPCPAGRYLPIGGTSCQKCPPGTFQTEAKRTYCLPCPRGFASLTGSPDCSPIFKIFVEFIKQLRELGKTISENQGNISAIFTSK
;
A
#
# COMPACT_ATOMS: atom_id res chain seq x y z
N MET A 1 24.26 -18.86 -33.09
CA MET A 1 23.33 -19.78 -32.40
C MET A 1 22.67 -18.96 -31.31
N ALA A 2 21.63 -18.23 -31.72
CA ALA A 2 20.91 -17.25 -30.93
C ALA A 2 19.48 -17.79 -30.82
N GLU A 3 19.14 -18.40 -29.69
CA GLU A 3 17.83 -19.04 -29.51
C GLU A 3 17.52 -19.30 -28.03
N THR A 4 17.54 -18.25 -27.18
CA THR A 4 16.89 -18.30 -25.85
C THR A 4 16.36 -16.96 -25.33
N GLU A 5 16.42 -15.86 -26.09
CA GLU A 5 15.94 -14.54 -25.63
C GLU A 5 14.43 -14.28 -25.88
N ASN A 6 13.65 -15.31 -26.25
CA ASN A 6 12.32 -15.11 -26.83
C ASN A 6 11.12 -15.65 -26.03
N MET A 7 11.22 -15.77 -24.70
CA MET A 7 10.06 -16.13 -23.85
C MET A 7 9.77 -15.19 -22.67
N MET A 8 10.52 -14.10 -22.51
CA MET A 8 10.27 -13.07 -21.49
C MET A 8 9.63 -11.78 -22.04
N ASN A 9 9.32 -11.71 -23.34
CA ASN A 9 8.85 -10.48 -23.99
C ASN A 9 7.40 -10.54 -24.52
N SER A 10 6.73 -11.69 -24.47
CA SER A 10 5.32 -11.80 -24.91
C SER A 10 4.30 -11.48 -23.81
N GLN A 11 4.67 -11.55 -22.52
CA GLN A 11 3.76 -11.24 -21.42
C GLN A 11 3.85 -9.77 -20.96
N GLN A 12 4.74 -8.96 -21.56
CA GLN A 12 4.96 -7.56 -21.17
C GLN A 12 4.34 -6.53 -22.14
N LYS A 13 3.76 -6.99 -23.27
CA LYS A 13 3.26 -6.09 -24.33
C LYS A 13 1.74 -5.82 -24.31
N GLU A 14 0.97 -6.50 -23.47
CA GLU A 14 -0.49 -6.28 -23.36
C GLU A 14 -0.94 -5.40 -22.18
N VAL A 15 -0.02 -4.96 -21.30
CA VAL A 15 -0.39 -4.14 -20.13
C VAL A 15 -0.16 -2.63 -20.36
N GLN A 16 0.39 -2.24 -21.52
CA GLN A 16 0.79 -0.85 -21.80
C GLN A 16 -0.22 0.03 -22.58
N GLU A 17 -1.44 -0.42 -22.87
CA GLU A 17 -2.43 0.41 -23.59
C GLU A 17 -3.64 0.89 -22.75
N ILE A 18 -3.54 0.96 -21.41
CA ILE A 18 -4.67 1.48 -20.58
C ILE A 18 -4.30 2.73 -19.75
N PHE A 19 -3.05 3.20 -19.75
CA PHE A 19 -2.67 4.41 -19.01
C PHE A 19 -2.08 5.49 -19.92
N SER A 20 -2.96 6.30 -20.50
CA SER A 20 -2.60 7.62 -21.04
C SER A 20 -2.23 8.56 -19.89
N PRO A 21 -1.08 9.25 -19.95
CA PRO A 21 -0.72 10.30 -19.01
C PRO A 21 -1.16 11.65 -19.57
N THR A 22 -2.08 12.33 -18.90
CA THR A 22 -2.14 13.79 -18.97
C THR A 22 -1.97 14.32 -17.56
N GLY A 23 -0.70 14.54 -17.19
CA GLY A 23 -0.37 15.49 -16.16
C GLY A 23 -0.68 16.88 -16.70
N SER A 24 -1.59 17.60 -16.04
CA SER A 24 -1.67 19.04 -16.19
C SER A 24 -1.17 19.65 -14.90
N GLN A 25 -0.03 20.33 -15.00
CA GLN A 25 0.46 21.21 -13.95
C GLN A 25 -0.58 22.29 -13.69
N ILE A 26 -0.90 22.56 -12.43
CA ILE A 26 -1.55 23.79 -12.02
C ILE A 26 -0.54 24.62 -11.23
N ASN A 27 0.15 25.50 -11.97
CA ASN A 27 0.69 26.72 -11.39
C ASN A 27 -0.49 27.61 -11.00
N GLU A 28 -0.35 28.24 -9.83
CA GLU A 28 -1.27 29.24 -9.31
C GLU A 28 -1.36 30.43 -10.26
N THR A 29 -2.53 30.69 -10.84
CA THR A 29 -3.11 32.03 -10.99
C THR A 29 -4.60 31.85 -11.27
N ALA A 30 -5.45 32.39 -10.41
CA ALA A 30 -6.90 32.26 -10.51
C ALA A 30 -7.48 32.88 -11.79
N PRO A 31 -8.45 32.20 -12.42
CA PRO A 31 -9.61 32.89 -12.97
C PRO A 31 -10.88 32.41 -12.25
N ASN A 32 -11.74 33.37 -11.96
CA ASN A 32 -13.06 33.24 -11.36
C ASN A 32 -13.89 32.14 -12.07
N VAL A 33 -14.00 30.95 -11.47
CA VAL A 33 -14.92 29.90 -11.92
C VAL A 33 -16.24 30.14 -11.19
N THR A 34 -17.26 30.56 -11.94
CA THR A 34 -18.65 30.46 -11.49
C THR A 34 -18.93 29.01 -11.11
N GLU A 35 -19.04 28.79 -9.80
CA GLU A 35 -19.25 27.50 -9.18
C GLU A 35 -20.57 26.90 -9.70
N ALA A 36 -20.47 25.83 -10.50
CA ALA A 36 -21.62 25.05 -10.90
C ALA A 36 -22.28 24.50 -9.62
N PRO A 37 -23.62 24.57 -9.47
CA PRO A 37 -24.29 24.10 -8.26
C PRO A 37 -23.91 22.65 -7.97
N ILE A 38 -23.24 22.42 -6.84
CA ILE A 38 -22.93 21.09 -6.34
C ILE A 38 -24.28 20.37 -6.19
N PRO A 39 -24.55 19.26 -6.91
CA PRO A 39 -25.82 18.57 -6.80
C PRO A 39 -26.00 18.09 -5.35
N PRO A 40 -27.22 18.17 -4.78
CA PRO A 40 -27.46 17.76 -3.40
C PRO A 40 -27.03 16.29 -3.21
N PRO A 41 -26.53 15.92 -2.02
CA PRO A 41 -26.14 14.54 -1.75
C PRO A 41 -27.37 13.62 -1.87
N VAL A 42 -27.38 12.74 -2.88
CA VAL A 42 -28.47 11.76 -3.10
C VAL A 42 -28.06 10.42 -2.49
N LEU A 43 -28.86 9.89 -1.55
CA LEU A 43 -28.67 8.55 -1.01
C LEU A 43 -29.31 7.53 -1.97
N LYS A 44 -28.53 6.54 -2.43
CA LYS A 44 -29.01 5.48 -3.32
C LYS A 44 -29.27 4.19 -2.55
N ILE A 45 -30.50 3.67 -2.63
CA ILE A 45 -30.88 2.37 -2.09
C ILE A 45 -31.47 1.54 -3.24
N GLY A 46 -30.63 0.72 -3.87
CA GLY A 46 -31.00 0.05 -5.12
C GLY A 46 -31.30 1.08 -6.23
N THR A 47 -32.51 1.07 -6.76
CA THR A 47 -32.98 2.04 -7.78
C THR A 47 -33.63 3.30 -7.17
N LEU A 48 -33.80 3.36 -5.85
CA LEU A 48 -34.38 4.52 -5.17
C LEU A 48 -33.32 5.61 -4.99
N MET A 49 -33.67 6.81 -5.46
CA MET A 49 -32.91 8.04 -5.23
C MET A 49 -33.61 8.83 -4.11
N LEU A 50 -32.95 8.97 -2.97
CA LEU A 50 -33.48 9.72 -1.83
C LEU A 50 -32.75 11.06 -1.71
N ASN A 51 -33.50 12.14 -1.52
CA ASN A 51 -32.97 13.46 -1.18
C ASN A 51 -33.14 13.67 0.32
N PRO A 52 -32.12 13.35 1.15
CA PRO A 52 -32.20 13.53 2.59
C PRO A 52 -32.36 15.00 2.96
N VAL A 53 -33.31 15.29 3.85
CA VAL A 53 -33.39 16.60 4.51
C VAL A 53 -32.15 16.75 5.41
N PRO A 54 -31.54 17.95 5.54
CA PRO A 54 -30.42 18.15 6.47
C PRO A 54 -30.74 17.60 7.87
N ASN A 55 -29.79 16.87 8.47
CA ASN A 55 -29.93 16.23 9.80
C ASN A 55 -31.03 15.17 9.95
N SER A 56 -31.64 14.70 8.86
CA SER A 56 -32.67 13.63 8.92
C SER A 56 -32.11 12.22 9.14
N PHE A 57 -30.82 12.00 8.83
CA PHE A 57 -30.15 10.73 9.05
C PHE A 57 -29.24 10.81 10.27
N LYS A 58 -29.60 10.06 11.32
CA LYS A 58 -28.71 9.78 12.46
C LYS A 58 -28.08 8.41 12.22
N MET A 59 -26.76 8.38 12.10
CA MET A 59 -26.00 7.12 12.09
C MET A 59 -26.16 6.48 13.47
N ASP A 60 -26.88 5.36 13.54
CA ASP A 60 -27.04 4.58 14.75
C ASP A 60 -25.94 3.52 14.84
N LYS A 61 -25.63 3.07 16.07
CA LYS A 61 -24.60 2.03 16.30
C LYS A 61 -24.95 0.67 15.67
N ASN A 62 -26.15 0.52 15.12
CA ASN A 62 -26.63 -0.70 14.48
C ASN A 62 -26.35 -0.75 12.96
N MET A 63 -25.83 0.33 12.36
CA MET A 63 -25.43 0.32 10.96
C MET A 63 -24.01 -0.25 10.82
N SER A 64 -23.91 -1.44 10.22
CA SER A 64 -22.62 -2.05 9.88
C SER A 64 -22.27 -1.78 8.42
N VAL A 65 -21.06 -1.26 8.20
CA VAL A 65 -20.47 -1.15 6.86
C VAL A 65 -19.75 -2.45 6.58
N SER A 66 -20.19 -3.19 5.57
CA SER A 66 -19.50 -4.38 5.08
C SER A 66 -18.65 -3.99 3.88
N CYS A 67 -17.40 -4.44 3.88
CA CYS A 67 -16.44 -4.19 2.81
C CYS A 67 -16.06 -5.50 2.14
N GLU A 68 -15.62 -5.40 0.88
CA GLU A 68 -15.02 -6.53 0.18
C GLU A 68 -13.68 -6.91 0.81
N ASP A 69 -13.26 -8.16 0.58
CA ASP A 69 -11.98 -8.67 1.03
C ASP A 69 -10.81 -7.77 0.58
N GLY A 70 -9.80 -7.65 1.44
CA GLY A 70 -8.67 -6.74 1.19
C GLY A 70 -8.97 -5.27 1.53
N MET A 71 -10.17 -4.93 2.04
CA MET A 71 -10.53 -3.57 2.45
C MET A 71 -10.94 -3.50 3.92
N GLU A 72 -10.50 -2.46 4.62
CA GLU A 72 -10.91 -2.18 6.00
C GLU A 72 -11.93 -1.03 6.07
N VAL A 73 -12.79 -1.07 7.09
CA VAL A 73 -13.73 0.01 7.37
C VAL A 73 -13.01 1.18 8.02
N ARG A 74 -13.11 2.38 7.43
CA ARG A 74 -12.66 3.65 8.04
C ARG A 74 -13.83 4.62 8.10
N GLY A 75 -14.40 4.78 9.29
CA GLY A 75 -15.63 5.54 9.49
C GLY A 75 -16.80 4.85 8.82
N THR A 76 -17.35 5.46 7.77
CA THR A 76 -18.46 4.91 6.96
C THR A 76 -18.01 4.48 5.56
N THR A 77 -16.70 4.40 5.32
CA THR A 77 -16.14 4.11 3.99
C THR A 77 -15.25 2.87 4.03
N CYS A 78 -15.21 2.13 2.93
CA CYS A 78 -14.28 1.04 2.72
C CYS A 78 -13.00 1.57 2.10
N VAL A 79 -11.86 1.32 2.74
CA VAL A 79 -10.54 1.73 2.26
C VAL A 79 -9.72 0.49 1.95
N PRO A 80 -9.15 0.37 0.74
CA PRO A 80 -8.33 -0.78 0.40
C PRO A 80 -7.06 -0.79 1.25
N CYS A 81 -6.60 -1.98 1.66
CA CYS A 81 -5.29 -2.10 2.25
C CYS A 81 -4.24 -1.61 1.26
N PRO A 82 -3.37 -0.65 1.65
CA PRO A 82 -2.35 -0.13 0.76
C PRO A 82 -1.26 -1.18 0.53
N ALA A 83 -0.38 -0.91 -0.44
CA ALA A 83 0.83 -1.70 -0.66
C ALA A 83 1.64 -1.88 0.65
N GLY A 84 2.26 -3.05 0.80
CA GLY A 84 2.92 -3.51 2.01
C GLY A 84 1.96 -4.00 3.10
N ARG A 85 0.64 -3.99 2.85
CA ARG A 85 -0.37 -4.49 3.78
C ARG A 85 -1.35 -5.44 3.11
N TYR A 86 -1.99 -6.25 3.92
CA TYR A 86 -3.03 -7.18 3.51
C TYR A 86 -4.12 -7.28 4.58
N LEU A 87 -5.34 -7.65 4.18
CA LEU A 87 -6.41 -8.02 5.10
C LEU A 87 -6.79 -9.47 4.85
N PRO A 88 -6.44 -10.41 5.75
CA PRO A 88 -6.85 -11.80 5.57
C PRO A 88 -8.37 -11.90 5.53
N ILE A 89 -8.88 -12.94 4.85
CA ILE A 89 -10.33 -13.20 4.76
C ILE A 89 -10.90 -13.34 6.19
N GLY A 90 -11.97 -12.59 6.47
CA GLY A 90 -12.57 -12.51 7.81
C GLY A 90 -11.84 -11.62 8.80
N GLY A 91 -10.77 -10.93 8.39
CA GLY A 91 -10.09 -9.91 9.18
C GLY A 91 -10.88 -8.60 9.24
N THR A 92 -10.55 -7.75 10.21
CA THR A 92 -11.20 -6.44 10.40
C THR A 92 -10.28 -5.24 10.16
N SER A 93 -8.97 -5.44 10.03
CA SER A 93 -7.99 -4.36 9.84
C SER A 93 -6.76 -4.80 9.05
N CYS A 94 -6.21 -3.89 8.26
CA CYS A 94 -5.08 -4.12 7.37
C CYS A 94 -3.79 -4.39 8.17
N GLN A 95 -3.27 -5.59 8.05
CA GLN A 95 -2.04 -6.06 8.67
C GLN A 95 -0.84 -5.75 7.78
N LYS A 96 0.31 -5.44 8.39
CA LYS A 96 1.57 -5.30 7.64
C LYS A 96 2.02 -6.67 7.15
N CYS A 97 2.59 -6.73 5.96
CA CYS A 97 3.25 -7.94 5.50
C CYS A 97 4.40 -8.31 6.45
N PRO A 98 4.49 -9.57 6.92
CA PRO A 98 5.59 -10.03 7.76
C PRO A 98 6.92 -9.98 7.02
N PRO A 99 8.07 -9.94 7.74
CA PRO A 99 9.39 -10.00 7.14
C PRO A 99 9.55 -11.16 6.17
N GLY A 100 10.23 -10.92 5.05
CA GLY A 100 10.38 -11.90 3.97
C GLY A 100 9.16 -12.04 3.06
N THR A 101 8.10 -11.26 3.28
CA THR A 101 6.95 -11.14 2.38
C THR A 101 6.63 -9.69 2.02
N PHE A 102 6.01 -9.47 0.87
CA PHE A 102 5.71 -8.14 0.34
C PHE A 102 4.35 -8.10 -0.35
N GLN A 103 3.87 -6.90 -0.66
CA GLN A 103 2.67 -6.73 -1.48
C GLN A 103 2.72 -5.40 -2.21
N THR A 104 2.80 -5.43 -3.54
CA THR A 104 2.90 -4.21 -4.36
C THR A 104 1.54 -3.55 -4.60
N GLU A 105 0.45 -4.32 -4.53
CA GLU A 105 -0.87 -3.88 -4.94
C GLU A 105 -1.78 -3.62 -3.74
N ALA A 106 -2.73 -2.70 -3.90
CA ALA A 106 -3.75 -2.47 -2.90
C ALA A 106 -4.84 -3.56 -2.94
N LYS A 107 -5.64 -3.66 -1.88
CA LYS A 107 -6.81 -4.55 -1.80
C LYS A 107 -6.44 -6.04 -1.90
N ARG A 108 -5.43 -6.45 -1.14
CA ARG A 108 -4.93 -7.84 -1.16
C ARG A 108 -5.19 -8.54 0.17
N THR A 109 -5.39 -9.85 0.08
CA THR A 109 -5.71 -10.71 1.23
C THR A 109 -4.54 -11.56 1.70
N TYR A 110 -3.39 -11.42 1.05
CA TYR A 110 -2.16 -12.14 1.36
C TYR A 110 -0.94 -11.32 0.93
N CYS A 111 0.22 -11.71 1.45
CA CYS A 111 1.52 -11.21 1.04
C CYS A 111 2.27 -12.27 0.22
N LEU A 112 3.00 -11.82 -0.78
CA LEU A 112 3.84 -12.64 -1.64
C LEU A 112 5.19 -12.92 -0.95
N PRO A 113 5.74 -14.13 -1.02
CA PRO A 113 7.07 -14.41 -0.48
C PRO A 113 8.15 -13.75 -1.36
N CYS A 114 9.22 -13.26 -0.72
CA CYS A 114 10.37 -12.79 -1.47
C CYS A 114 11.10 -13.94 -2.18
N PRO A 115 11.61 -13.72 -3.41
CA PRO A 115 12.43 -14.71 -4.10
C PRO A 115 13.77 -14.91 -3.37
N ARG A 116 14.46 -16.01 -3.69
CA ARG A 116 15.78 -16.32 -3.10
C ARG A 116 16.79 -15.19 -3.35
N GLY A 117 17.56 -14.85 -2.32
CA GLY A 117 18.53 -13.76 -2.34
C GLY A 117 17.95 -12.37 -2.01
N PHE A 118 16.63 -12.28 -1.83
CA PHE A 118 15.92 -11.07 -1.46
C PHE A 118 15.20 -11.26 -0.12
N ALA A 119 14.97 -10.15 0.56
CA ALA A 119 14.14 -10.09 1.76
C ALA A 119 13.36 -8.76 1.78
N SER A 120 12.38 -8.67 2.66
CA SER A 120 11.60 -7.46 2.91
C SER A 120 11.50 -7.23 4.41
N LEU A 121 11.42 -5.97 4.81
CA LEU A 121 11.08 -5.60 6.17
C LEU A 121 9.57 -5.61 6.38
N THR A 122 9.13 -5.56 7.64
CA THR A 122 7.70 -5.55 7.98
C THR A 122 6.98 -4.39 7.30
N GLY A 123 6.02 -4.71 6.45
CA GLY A 123 5.23 -3.74 5.71
C GLY A 123 5.89 -3.15 4.46
N SER A 124 6.98 -3.76 3.96
CA SER A 124 7.57 -3.34 2.68
C SER A 124 6.64 -3.69 1.51
N PRO A 125 6.41 -2.77 0.56
CA PRO A 125 5.66 -3.06 -0.65
C PRO A 125 6.45 -3.90 -1.65
N ASP A 126 7.75 -4.09 -1.43
CA ASP A 126 8.71 -4.69 -2.35
C ASP A 126 9.76 -5.55 -1.61
N CYS A 127 10.52 -6.33 -2.38
CA CYS A 127 11.67 -7.08 -1.89
C CYS A 127 12.98 -6.38 -2.27
N SER A 128 13.91 -6.35 -1.34
CA SER A 128 15.25 -5.81 -1.52
C SER A 128 16.31 -6.92 -1.45
N PRO A 129 17.41 -6.83 -2.23
CA PRO A 129 18.53 -7.76 -2.08
C PRO A 129 19.04 -7.77 -0.63
N ILE A 130 19.32 -8.95 -0.08
CA ILE A 130 19.72 -9.09 1.35
C ILE A 130 20.97 -8.23 1.65
N PHE A 131 21.94 -8.19 0.75
CA PHE A 131 23.15 -7.38 0.91
C PHE A 131 22.84 -5.88 1.01
N LYS A 132 21.83 -5.37 0.27
CA LYS A 132 21.41 -3.96 0.37
C LYS A 132 20.80 -3.66 1.73
N ILE A 133 19.94 -4.55 2.25
CA ILE A 133 19.35 -4.40 3.58
C ILE A 133 20.45 -4.35 4.65
N PHE A 134 21.46 -5.22 4.54
CA PHE A 134 22.58 -5.23 5.47
C PHE A 134 23.44 -3.95 5.39
N VAL A 135 23.74 -3.45 4.18
CA VAL A 135 24.51 -2.21 4.01
C VAL A 135 23.77 -1.01 4.59
N GLU A 136 22.46 -0.89 4.36
CA GLU A 136 21.66 0.20 4.96
C GLU A 136 21.58 0.08 6.48
N PHE A 137 21.47 -1.14 7.02
CA PHE A 137 21.54 -1.36 8.46
C PHE A 137 22.87 -0.90 9.06
N ILE A 138 24.01 -1.23 8.43
CA ILE A 138 25.34 -0.78 8.87
C ILE A 138 25.46 0.75 8.83
N LYS A 139 24.92 1.39 7.78
CA LYS A 139 24.91 2.85 7.66
C LYS A 139 24.16 3.48 8.82
N GLN A 140 22.97 2.96 9.13
CA GLN A 140 22.14 3.42 10.24
C GLN A 140 22.81 3.19 11.60
N LEU A 141 23.52 2.08 11.79
CA LEU A 141 24.32 1.85 13.00
C LEU A 141 25.46 2.88 13.15
N ARG A 142 26.15 3.21 12.05
CA ARG A 142 27.23 4.21 12.06
C ARG A 142 26.71 5.60 12.45
N GLU A 143 25.54 5.99 11.96
CA GLU A 143 24.86 7.23 12.35
C GLU A 143 24.49 7.25 13.84
N LEU A 144 24.19 6.08 14.41
CA LEU A 144 23.90 5.90 15.83
C LEU A 144 25.16 5.69 16.70
N GLY A 145 26.37 5.77 16.14
CA GLY A 145 27.62 5.50 16.87
C GLY A 145 27.75 4.05 17.37
N LYS A 146 27.07 3.12 16.71
CA LYS A 146 27.08 1.69 17.02
C LYS A 146 27.93 0.92 16.02
N THR A 147 28.50 -0.19 16.48
CA THR A 147 29.20 -1.16 15.65
C THR A 147 28.63 -2.55 15.85
N ILE A 148 28.78 -3.43 14.86
CA ILE A 148 28.38 -4.82 15.01
C ILE A 148 29.48 -5.59 15.75
N SER A 149 29.08 -6.32 16.79
CA SER A 149 29.92 -7.26 17.53
C SER A 149 29.29 -8.64 17.48
N GLU A 150 30.12 -9.64 17.17
CA GLU A 150 29.75 -11.05 17.21
C GLU A 150 30.34 -11.71 18.46
N ASN A 151 29.50 -12.39 19.24
CA ASN A 151 29.93 -13.15 20.40
C ASN A 151 29.25 -14.53 20.39
N GLN A 152 30.03 -15.60 20.21
CA GLN A 152 29.53 -16.98 20.18
C GLN A 152 28.37 -17.19 19.19
N GLY A 153 28.46 -16.60 17.99
CA GLY A 153 27.43 -16.70 16.95
C GLY A 153 26.22 -15.76 17.16
N ASN A 154 26.17 -15.01 18.26
CA ASN A 154 25.18 -13.95 18.43
C ASN A 154 25.73 -12.64 17.86
N ILE A 155 25.03 -12.13 16.86
CA ILE A 155 25.34 -10.84 16.23
C ILE A 155 24.54 -9.76 16.96
N SER A 156 25.24 -8.76 17.50
CA SER A 156 24.64 -7.65 18.28
C SER A 156 25.22 -6.30 17.85
N ALA A 157 24.45 -5.22 18.03
CA ALA A 157 24.94 -3.86 17.81
C ALA A 157 25.30 -3.23 19.16
N ILE A 158 26.58 -2.88 19.35
CA ILE A 158 27.11 -2.28 20.58
C ILE A 158 27.49 -0.83 20.36
N PHE A 159 27.31 0.01 21.39
CA PHE A 159 27.84 1.37 21.37
C PHE A 159 29.35 1.35 21.53
N THR A 160 30.07 2.03 20.65
CA THR A 160 31.48 2.31 20.87
C THR A 160 31.59 3.60 21.65
N SER A 161 31.92 3.52 22.94
CA SER A 161 32.55 4.67 23.60
C SER A 161 33.90 4.85 22.92
N LYS A 162 34.10 5.98 22.25
CA LYS A 162 35.47 6.48 22.10
C LYS A 162 36.03 6.86 23.47
#